data_AF-A0AA36HT22-F1
#
_entry.id   AF-A0AA36HT22-F1
#
_cell.length_a   1.000
_cell.length_b   1.000
_cell.length_c   1.000
_cell.angle_alpha   90.00
_cell.angle_beta   90.00
_cell.angle_gamma   90.00
#
_symmetry.space_group_name_H-M   'P 1'
#
loop_
_entity.id
_entity.type
_entity.pdbx_description
1 polymer ?
#
loop_
_entity_poly.entity_id
_entity_poly.type
_entity_poly.pdbx_seq_one_letter_code
_entity_poly.pdbx_strand_id
1 'polypeptide(L)'
;VRTERAYSYTNPAPGETFGRIDYTSHSVSDDASYALGAIESARMDYGLSTVDGDGTVPLLSLGYMCKGAWRDFPELNPANIKPVVREYIDMSSSLFSDARGGPKSAKHVEMLGNHDIIKDVMHLAAGREDVLSNDRDYSRIGEIAWRVSQRIRTHQATKRRRGETWRLSQLPSGFRP
;
A
#
# COMPACT_ATOMS: atom_id res chain seq x y z
N VAL A 1 -10.53 -5.51 10.85
CA VAL A 1 -10.14 -4.46 11.82
C VAL A 1 -9.13 -3.57 11.11
N ARG A 2 -9.28 -2.24 11.15
CA ARG A 2 -8.33 -1.29 10.56
C ARG A 2 -7.19 -1.10 11.58
N THR A 3 -5.96 -1.40 11.21
CA THR A 3 -4.87 -1.58 12.20
C THR A 3 -3.71 -0.62 12.01
N GLU A 4 -3.75 0.26 11.00
CA GLU A 4 -2.55 0.97 10.55
C GLU A 4 -2.60 2.45 10.78
N ARG A 5 -1.45 3.10 10.85
CA ARG A 5 -1.32 4.52 11.18
C ARG A 5 -1.01 5.34 9.94
N ALA A 6 -1.79 6.37 9.70
CA ALA A 6 -1.50 7.43 8.77
C ALA A 6 -1.67 8.79 9.49
N TYR A 7 -0.80 9.74 9.16
CA TYR A 7 -0.85 11.09 9.72
C TYR A 7 -1.76 11.96 8.86
N SER A 8 -2.66 12.71 9.50
CA SER A 8 -3.43 13.75 8.81
C SER A 8 -2.53 14.95 8.59
N TYR A 9 -2.44 15.43 7.35
CA TYR A 9 -1.70 16.65 7.02
C TYR A 9 -2.69 17.73 6.58
N THR A 10 -2.66 18.90 7.20
CA THR A 10 -3.31 20.10 6.69
C THR A 10 -2.58 20.59 5.44
N ASN A 11 -3.33 21.25 4.54
CA ASN A 11 -2.71 21.95 3.43
C ASN A 11 -1.68 22.97 3.97
N PRO A 12 -0.49 23.08 3.34
CA PRO A 12 0.49 24.07 3.74
C PRO A 12 -0.11 25.47 3.67
N ALA A 13 0.19 26.31 4.67
CA ALA A 13 -0.16 27.72 4.63
C ALA A 13 0.56 28.40 3.45
N PRO A 14 0.07 29.54 2.93
CA PRO A 14 0.76 30.28 1.89
C PRO A 14 2.21 30.60 2.31
N GLY A 15 3.19 30.01 1.62
CA GLY A 15 4.63 30.15 1.93
C GLY A 15 5.29 28.95 2.60
N GLU A 16 4.54 27.92 3.02
CA GLU A 16 5.10 26.66 3.52
C GLU A 16 5.21 25.62 2.39
N THR A 17 6.29 24.85 2.39
CA THR A 17 6.56 23.84 1.34
C THR A 17 5.99 22.46 1.65
N PHE A 18 5.64 22.20 2.92
CA PHE A 18 5.17 20.92 3.41
C PHE A 18 3.92 21.09 4.27
N GLY A 19 2.96 20.16 4.14
CA GLY A 19 1.75 20.15 4.98
C GLY A 19 2.09 19.89 6.45
N ARG A 20 1.33 20.51 7.36
CA ARG A 20 1.52 20.34 8.82
C ARG A 20 0.65 19.20 9.32
N ILE A 21 1.10 18.45 10.32
CA ILE A 21 0.25 17.42 10.93
C ILE A 21 -0.93 18.10 11.63
N ASP A 22 -2.16 17.69 11.31
CA ASP A 22 -3.36 18.18 11.98
C ASP A 22 -3.51 17.48 13.34
N TYR A 23 -3.28 18.23 14.42
CA TYR A 23 -3.42 17.74 15.80
C TYR A 23 -4.79 18.04 16.40
N THR A 24 -5.67 18.76 15.69
CA THR A 24 -6.90 19.35 16.24
C THR A 24 -8.15 18.50 16.02
N SER A 25 -8.07 17.48 15.16
CA SER A 25 -9.12 16.50 14.96
C SER A 25 -9.16 15.50 16.13
N HIS A 26 -9.90 15.86 17.19
CA HIS A 26 -10.03 15.06 18.42
C HIS A 26 -11.25 14.12 18.43
N SER A 27 -12.08 14.12 17.38
CA SER A 27 -13.29 13.30 17.30
C SER A 27 -13.14 12.19 16.25
N VAL A 28 -13.55 10.98 16.61
CA VAL A 28 -13.72 9.85 15.70
C VAL A 28 -14.67 10.26 14.58
N SER A 29 -14.12 10.57 13.41
CA SER A 29 -14.88 10.83 12.20
C SER A 29 -14.62 9.68 11.22
N ASP A 30 -15.69 9.07 10.73
CA ASP A 30 -15.64 7.96 9.78
C ASP A 30 -15.45 8.45 8.32
N ASP A 31 -15.39 9.76 8.14
CA ASP A 31 -15.42 10.49 6.87
C ASP A 31 -14.15 11.28 6.57
N ALA A 32 -13.07 11.10 7.33
CA ALA A 32 -11.81 11.82 7.10
C ALA A 32 -11.24 11.46 5.71
N SER A 33 -11.41 12.39 4.77
CA SER A 33 -10.91 12.28 3.40
C SER A 33 -9.57 13.01 3.28
N TYR A 34 -8.56 12.32 2.75
CA TYR A 34 -7.25 12.93 2.51
C TYR A 34 -7.38 14.00 1.41
N ALA A 35 -6.67 15.12 1.54
CA ALA A 35 -6.57 16.17 0.54
C ALA A 35 -6.03 15.69 -0.85
N LEU A 36 -5.56 14.44 -0.94
CA LEU A 36 -5.14 13.76 -2.18
C LEU A 36 -6.13 12.69 -2.68
N GLY A 37 -7.27 12.51 -2.02
CA GLY A 37 -8.32 11.55 -2.41
C GLY A 37 -7.84 10.10 -2.57
N ALA A 38 -6.72 9.74 -1.93
CA ALA A 38 -6.06 8.43 -2.06
C ALA A 38 -6.64 7.38 -1.11
N ILE A 39 -7.25 7.81 -0.01
CA ILE A 39 -7.87 6.96 1.00
C ILE A 39 -9.23 7.60 1.32
N GLU A 40 -10.30 6.85 1.08
CA GLU A 40 -11.69 7.33 1.07
C GLU A 40 -12.44 7.07 2.39
N SER A 41 -11.81 6.35 3.31
CA SER A 41 -12.29 6.23 4.69
C SER A 41 -11.10 6.01 5.58
N ALA A 42 -10.87 6.89 6.55
CA ALA A 42 -9.87 6.66 7.56
C ALA A 42 -10.43 7.10 8.90
N ARG A 43 -10.35 6.23 9.91
CA ARG A 43 -10.95 6.49 11.22
C ARG A 43 -9.92 7.24 12.06
N MET A 44 -10.25 8.47 12.47
CA MET A 44 -9.40 9.25 13.37
C MET A 44 -9.60 8.81 14.81
N ASP A 45 -8.53 8.52 15.54
CA ASP A 45 -8.56 8.15 16.95
C ASP A 45 -7.35 8.81 17.64
N TYR A 46 -7.57 9.71 18.59
CA TYR A 46 -6.50 10.49 19.26
C TYR A 46 -5.50 11.18 18.29
N GLY A 47 -5.98 11.74 17.17
CA GLY A 47 -5.13 12.37 16.14
C GLY A 47 -4.40 11.39 15.22
N LEU A 48 -4.67 10.08 15.32
CA LEU A 48 -4.16 9.05 14.43
C LEU A 48 -5.25 8.64 13.44
N SER A 49 -4.97 8.74 12.15
CA SER A 49 -5.88 8.22 11.13
C SER A 49 -5.57 6.75 10.86
N THR A 50 -6.59 5.90 10.79
CA THR A 50 -6.39 4.46 10.58
C THR A 50 -6.95 3.92 9.27
N VAL A 51 -6.16 3.06 8.63
CA VAL A 51 -6.46 2.44 7.33
C VAL A 51 -6.30 0.92 7.39
N ASP A 52 -6.76 0.24 6.34
CA ASP A 52 -6.57 -1.21 6.17
C ASP A 52 -5.09 -1.54 5.88
N GLY A 53 -4.61 -2.63 6.48
CA GLY A 53 -3.36 -3.35 6.14
C GLY A 53 -2.92 -4.34 7.26
N ASP A 54 -1.63 -4.57 7.44
CA ASP A 54 -1.03 -5.56 8.36
C ASP A 54 -0.78 -5.06 9.80
N GLY A 55 -1.18 -3.83 10.12
CA GLY A 55 -0.97 -3.23 11.43
C GLY A 55 0.30 -2.40 11.55
N THR A 56 1.10 -2.33 10.50
CA THR A 56 2.27 -1.46 10.39
C THR A 56 2.33 -0.74 9.04
N VAL A 57 1.98 -1.42 7.93
CA VAL A 57 2.22 -0.95 6.56
C VAL A 57 0.93 -0.80 5.74
N PRO A 58 0.53 0.43 5.32
CA PRO A 58 -0.69 0.70 4.52
C PRO A 58 -0.96 -0.37 3.45
N LEU A 59 -2.21 -0.84 3.33
CA LEU A 59 -2.64 -1.76 2.25
C LEU A 59 -2.20 -1.26 0.86
N LEU A 60 -2.25 0.05 0.63
CA LEU A 60 -1.72 0.68 -0.59
C LEU A 60 -0.24 0.33 -0.80
N SER A 61 0.58 0.44 0.24
CA SER A 61 2.01 0.12 0.18
C SER A 61 2.26 -1.38 0.08
N LEU A 62 1.46 -2.22 0.73
CA LEU A 62 1.57 -3.68 0.65
C LEU A 62 1.26 -4.24 -0.73
N GLY A 63 0.28 -3.65 -1.42
CA GLY A 63 -0.31 -4.30 -2.59
C GLY A 63 -0.18 -3.55 -3.92
N TYR A 64 0.05 -2.23 -3.92
CA TYR A 64 -0.05 -1.43 -5.16
C TYR A 64 0.93 -1.88 -6.24
N MET A 65 2.18 -2.14 -5.86
CA MET A 65 3.22 -2.53 -6.82
C MET A 65 2.85 -3.84 -7.51
N CYS A 66 2.42 -4.85 -6.74
CA CYS A 66 2.09 -6.17 -7.26
C CYS A 66 0.77 -6.21 -8.04
N LYS A 67 -0.25 -5.46 -7.61
CA LYS A 67 -1.58 -5.45 -8.25
C LYS A 67 -1.73 -4.46 -9.39
N GLY A 68 -1.02 -3.35 -9.32
CA GLY A 68 -1.08 -2.26 -10.29
C GLY A 68 0.26 -2.10 -10.98
N ALA A 69 1.22 -1.48 -10.30
CA ALA A 69 2.37 -0.88 -10.97
C ALA A 69 3.16 -1.84 -11.88
N TRP A 70 3.51 -3.02 -11.39
CA TRP A 70 4.26 -4.03 -12.15
C TRP A 70 3.44 -4.76 -13.23
N ARG A 71 2.11 -4.64 -13.20
CA ARG A 71 1.19 -5.18 -14.22
C ARG A 71 0.85 -4.13 -15.28
N ASP A 72 0.76 -2.87 -14.87
CA ASP A 72 0.28 -1.74 -15.67
C ASP A 72 1.37 -0.99 -16.42
N PHE A 73 2.60 -1.00 -15.90
CA PHE A 73 3.73 -0.21 -16.41
C PHE A 73 4.94 -1.14 -16.66
N PRO A 74 5.16 -1.55 -17.93
CA PRO A 74 6.28 -2.43 -18.29
C PRO A 74 7.65 -1.87 -17.90
N GLU A 75 7.80 -0.54 -17.88
CA GLU A 75 9.02 0.14 -17.44
C GLU A 75 9.38 -0.12 -15.96
N LEU A 76 8.40 -0.51 -15.13
CA LEU A 76 8.60 -0.84 -13.72
C LEU A 76 8.82 -2.35 -13.50
N ASN A 77 8.65 -3.18 -14.53
CA ASN A 77 8.83 -4.63 -14.49
C ASN A 77 9.56 -5.12 -15.75
N PRO A 78 10.86 -4.81 -15.89
CA PRO A 78 11.64 -5.11 -17.11
C PRO A 78 11.80 -6.61 -17.36
N ALA A 79 11.70 -7.44 -16.33
CA ALA A 79 11.76 -8.89 -16.44
C ALA A 79 10.42 -9.51 -16.89
N ASN A 80 9.35 -8.72 -16.98
CA ASN A 80 8.01 -9.16 -17.34
C ASN A 80 7.53 -10.37 -16.52
N ILE A 81 7.95 -10.43 -15.24
CA ILE A 81 7.55 -11.50 -14.33
C ILE A 81 6.14 -11.17 -13.84
N LYS A 82 5.21 -12.12 -13.98
CA LYS A 82 3.85 -11.94 -13.49
C LYS A 82 3.83 -12.05 -11.95
N PRO A 83 3.54 -10.98 -11.20
CA PRO A 83 3.40 -11.08 -9.75
C PRO A 83 2.09 -11.79 -9.41
N VAL A 84 2.12 -12.69 -8.43
CA VAL A 84 0.93 -13.30 -7.81
C VAL A 84 0.76 -12.74 -6.39
N VAL A 85 -0.46 -12.33 -6.06
CA VAL A 85 -0.78 -11.70 -4.77
C VAL A 85 -1.58 -12.66 -3.90
N ARG A 86 -1.17 -12.78 -2.63
CA ARG A 86 -1.74 -13.70 -1.66
C ARG A 86 -2.07 -12.94 -0.38
N GLU A 87 -3.34 -12.64 -0.17
CA GLU A 87 -3.80 -12.00 1.06
C GLU A 87 -4.19 -13.06 2.10
N TYR A 88 -3.97 -12.74 3.38
CA TYR A 88 -4.33 -13.58 4.52
C TYR A 88 -5.12 -12.72 5.51
N ILE A 89 -6.31 -13.18 5.86
CA ILE A 89 -7.15 -12.50 6.85
C ILE A 89 -6.58 -12.78 8.23
N ASP A 90 -6.29 -11.71 8.97
CA ASP A 90 -5.85 -11.81 10.35
C ASP A 90 -6.92 -12.47 11.22
N MET A 91 -6.61 -13.64 11.79
CA MET A 91 -7.43 -14.33 12.78
C MET A 91 -6.66 -14.44 14.09
N SER A 92 -6.20 -13.28 14.59
CA SER A 92 -5.41 -13.23 15.82
C SER A 92 -6.22 -13.75 17.02
N SER A 93 -5.64 -14.70 17.75
CA SER A 93 -6.13 -15.15 19.05
C SER A 93 -5.88 -14.11 20.13
N SER A 94 -6.61 -14.17 21.24
CA SER A 94 -6.41 -13.25 22.36
C SER A 94 -4.97 -13.33 22.89
N LEU A 95 -4.39 -12.18 23.25
CA LEU A 95 -3.05 -12.09 23.85
C LEU A 95 -2.91 -12.96 25.11
N PHE A 96 -4.02 -13.23 25.80
CA PHE A 96 -4.06 -14.12 26.97
C PHE A 96 -3.91 -15.61 26.61
N SER A 97 -4.28 -16.01 25.39
CA SER A 97 -4.16 -17.39 24.93
C SER A 97 -2.88 -17.66 24.14
N ASP A 98 -2.39 -16.67 23.38
CA ASP A 98 -1.12 -16.76 22.67
C ASP A 98 -0.52 -15.36 22.53
N ALA A 99 0.63 -15.15 23.16
CA ALA A 99 1.36 -13.88 23.10
C ALA A 99 1.82 -13.49 21.69
N ARG A 100 1.81 -14.43 20.72
CA ARG A 100 2.13 -14.21 19.31
C ARG A 100 0.89 -14.10 18.40
N GLY A 101 -0.32 -14.01 18.98
CA GLY A 101 -1.54 -13.86 18.21
C GLY A 101 -2.06 -15.15 17.57
N GLY A 102 -1.45 -16.31 17.81
CA GLY A 102 -1.95 -17.60 17.32
C GLY A 102 -1.52 -17.94 15.88
N PRO A 103 -1.76 -19.20 15.46
CA PRO A 103 -1.23 -19.75 14.20
C PRO A 103 -1.82 -19.14 12.91
N LYS A 104 -2.85 -18.31 13.03
CA LYS A 104 -3.51 -17.62 11.92
C LYS A 104 -3.46 -16.10 12.04
N SER A 105 -2.61 -15.57 12.93
CA SER A 105 -2.36 -14.13 12.91
C SER A 105 -1.65 -13.73 11.62
N ALA A 106 -2.05 -12.61 11.03
CA ALA A 106 -1.48 -12.07 9.80
C ALA A 106 -1.02 -10.61 9.97
N LYS A 107 -0.72 -10.19 11.20
CA LYS A 107 -0.12 -8.88 11.46
C LYS A 107 1.35 -8.83 11.07
N HIS A 108 1.89 -7.64 10.90
CA HIS A 108 3.23 -7.37 10.34
C HIS A 108 4.37 -8.29 10.82
N VAL A 109 4.47 -8.58 12.12
CA VAL A 109 5.49 -9.50 12.65
C VAL A 109 4.95 -10.92 12.84
N GLU A 110 3.68 -11.03 13.25
CA GLU A 110 3.01 -12.29 13.57
C GLU A 110 2.80 -13.17 12.33
N MET A 111 2.76 -12.58 11.12
CA MET A 111 2.65 -13.29 9.85
C MET A 111 3.77 -14.30 9.62
N LEU A 112 4.95 -14.10 10.22
CA LEU A 112 6.07 -15.05 10.12
C LEU A 112 5.77 -16.40 10.79
N GLY A 113 4.83 -16.43 11.74
CA GLY A 113 4.33 -17.63 12.40
C GLY A 113 3.03 -18.19 11.81
N ASN A 114 2.49 -17.56 10.76
CA ASN A 114 1.21 -17.95 10.18
C ASN A 114 1.34 -19.27 9.40
N HIS A 115 0.54 -20.27 9.77
CA HIS A 115 0.62 -21.60 9.16
C HIS A 115 0.27 -21.60 7.66
N ASP A 116 -0.70 -20.78 7.23
CA ASP A 116 -1.11 -20.71 5.83
C ASP A 116 -0.03 -20.03 4.96
N ILE A 117 0.66 -19.02 5.50
CA ILE A 117 1.80 -18.37 4.83
C ILE A 117 2.98 -19.33 4.74
N ILE A 118 3.35 -19.97 5.85
CA ILE A 118 4.46 -20.94 5.89
C ILE A 118 4.19 -22.08 4.90
N LYS A 119 2.94 -22.55 4.81
CA LYS A 119 2.56 -23.58 3.84
C LYS A 119 2.74 -23.13 2.40
N ASP A 120 2.37 -21.90 2.06
CA ASP A 120 2.57 -21.37 0.72
C ASP A 120 4.08 -21.21 0.40
N VAL A 121 4.92 -20.79 1.36
CA VAL A 121 6.39 -20.78 1.20
C VAL A 121 6.94 -22.18 0.94
N MET A 122 6.43 -23.19 1.67
CA MET A 122 6.83 -24.59 1.45
C MET A 122 6.43 -25.10 0.06
N HIS A 123 5.25 -24.72 -0.44
CA HIS A 123 4.84 -25.05 -1.80
C HIS A 123 5.78 -24.42 -2.84
N LEU A 124 6.18 -23.15 -2.67
CA LEU A 124 7.16 -22.52 -3.55
C LEU A 124 8.53 -23.22 -3.51
N ALA A 125 9.04 -23.51 -2.31
CA ALA A 125 10.33 -24.18 -2.14
C ALA A 125 10.35 -25.61 -2.73
N ALA A 126 9.19 -26.28 -2.76
CA ALA A 126 9.01 -27.60 -3.33
C ALA A 126 8.75 -27.61 -4.86
N GLY A 127 8.77 -26.45 -5.54
CA GLY A 127 8.44 -26.35 -6.96
C GLY A 127 6.97 -26.68 -7.27
N ARG A 128 6.07 -26.29 -6.36
CA ARG A 128 4.61 -26.47 -6.46
C ARG A 128 3.90 -25.14 -6.67
N GLU A 129 4.43 -24.32 -7.60
CA GLU A 129 3.84 -23.04 -7.98
C GLU A 129 2.44 -23.18 -8.61
N ASP A 130 2.10 -24.37 -9.12
CA ASP A 130 0.77 -24.71 -9.64
C ASP A 130 -0.34 -24.45 -8.61
N VAL A 131 -0.04 -24.70 -7.33
CA VAL A 131 -0.98 -24.50 -6.22
C VAL A 131 -1.21 -23.01 -5.92
N LEU A 132 -0.26 -22.16 -6.32
CA LEU A 132 -0.19 -20.75 -5.97
C LEU A 132 -0.27 -19.83 -7.19
N SER A 133 -0.71 -20.33 -8.34
CA SER A 133 -0.68 -19.60 -9.61
C SER A 133 -1.70 -18.45 -9.71
N ASN A 134 -2.64 -18.38 -8.77
CA ASN A 134 -3.76 -17.45 -8.79
C ASN A 134 -3.70 -16.48 -7.61
N ASP A 135 -4.14 -15.25 -7.89
CA ASP A 135 -4.31 -14.24 -6.86
C ASP A 135 -5.36 -14.70 -5.84
N ARG A 136 -5.13 -14.39 -4.57
CA ARG A 136 -6.10 -14.50 -3.48
C ARG A 136 -6.27 -13.12 -2.89
N ASP A 137 -7.41 -12.51 -3.16
CA ASP A 137 -7.76 -11.16 -2.73
C ASP A 137 -8.97 -11.21 -1.78
N TYR A 138 -8.89 -10.44 -0.72
CA TYR A 138 -9.96 -10.18 0.24
C TYR A 138 -10.23 -8.68 0.40
N SER A 139 -9.21 -7.85 0.19
CA SER A 139 -9.25 -6.40 0.33
C SER A 139 -9.69 -5.69 -0.96
N ARG A 140 -9.85 -4.37 -0.88
CA ARG A 140 -10.13 -3.50 -2.04
C ARG A 140 -8.87 -3.10 -2.82
N ILE A 141 -7.75 -3.81 -2.65
CA ILE A 141 -6.48 -3.43 -3.28
C ILE A 141 -6.58 -3.34 -4.80
N GLY A 142 -7.37 -4.20 -5.46
CA GLY A 142 -7.55 -4.15 -6.91
C GLY A 142 -8.16 -2.83 -7.37
N GLU A 143 -9.17 -2.33 -6.66
CA GLU A 143 -9.80 -1.03 -6.94
C GLU A 143 -8.83 0.13 -6.69
N ILE A 144 -8.15 0.11 -5.53
CA ILE A 144 -7.15 1.12 -5.16
C ILE A 144 -6.05 1.19 -6.22
N ALA A 145 -5.52 0.04 -6.63
CA ALA A 145 -4.47 -0.04 -7.63
C ALA A 145 -4.91 0.52 -8.98
N TRP A 146 -6.12 0.16 -9.44
CA TRP A 146 -6.68 0.72 -10.66
C TRP A 146 -6.77 2.26 -10.60
N ARG A 147 -7.30 2.83 -9.50
CA ARG A 147 -7.42 4.28 -9.32
C ARG A 147 -6.06 4.99 -9.35
N VAL A 148 -5.07 4.45 -8.64
CA VAL A 148 -3.72 5.02 -8.61
C VAL A 148 -3.08 4.98 -9.99
N SER A 149 -3.16 3.84 -10.69
CA SER A 149 -2.63 3.71 -12.05
C SER A 149 -3.29 4.70 -13.02
N GLN A 150 -4.62 4.93 -12.93
CA GLN A 150 -5.28 5.95 -13.75
C GLN A 150 -4.73 7.36 -13.48
N ARG A 151 -4.53 7.73 -12.20
CA ARG A 151 -3.97 9.04 -11.83
C ARG A 151 -2.54 9.24 -12.34
N ILE A 152 -1.72 8.19 -12.28
CA ILE A 152 -0.36 8.26 -12.83
C ILE A 152 -0.41 8.47 -14.35
N ARG A 153 -1.26 7.71 -15.07
CA ARG A 153 -1.42 7.86 -16.52
C ARG A 153 -1.91 9.27 -16.90
N THR A 154 -2.89 9.82 -16.19
CA THR A 154 -3.39 11.19 -16.47
C THR A 154 -2.35 12.26 -16.16
N HIS A 155 -1.58 12.10 -15.08
CA HIS A 155 -0.48 13.00 -14.75
C HIS A 155 0.62 12.98 -15.82
N GLN A 156 1.06 11.78 -16.25
CA GLN A 156 2.03 11.62 -17.33
C GLN A 156 1.53 12.22 -18.65
N ALA A 157 0.26 12.01 -19.00
CA ALA A 157 -0.35 12.59 -20.21
C ALA A 157 -0.39 14.13 -20.14
N THR A 158 -0.73 14.69 -18.98
CA THR A 158 -0.76 16.14 -18.76
C THR A 158 0.64 16.73 -18.89
N LYS A 159 1.64 16.10 -18.27
CA LYS A 159 3.04 16.51 -18.33
C LYS A 159 3.58 16.47 -19.78
N ARG A 160 3.23 15.43 -20.54
CA ARG A 160 3.52 15.33 -21.98
C ARG A 160 2.89 16.47 -22.78
N ARG A 161 1.61 16.79 -22.54
CA ARG A 161 0.91 17.92 -23.20
C ARG A 161 1.55 19.29 -22.90
N ARG A 162 2.09 19.47 -21.69
CA ARG A 162 2.80 20.70 -21.29
C ARG A 162 4.21 20.81 -21.84
N GLY A 163 4.72 19.80 -22.55
CA GLY A 163 6.10 19.78 -23.04
C GLY A 163 7.14 19.62 -21.93
N GLU A 164 6.71 19.35 -20.70
CA GLU A 164 7.55 19.11 -19.52
C GLU A 164 8.14 17.69 -19.58
N THR A 165 8.86 17.36 -20.64
CA THR A 165 9.66 16.14 -20.65
C THR A 165 10.93 16.40 -19.85
N TRP A 166 11.29 15.47 -18.95
CA TRP A 166 12.61 15.49 -18.31
C TRP A 166 13.65 15.46 -19.43
N ARG A 167 14.33 16.57 -19.68
CA ARG A 167 15.48 16.56 -20.58
C ARG A 167 16.66 16.06 -19.78
N LEU A 168 17.43 15.11 -20.33
CA LEU A 168 18.71 14.69 -19.75
C LEU A 168 19.65 15.90 -19.50
N SER A 169 19.46 17.00 -20.21
CA SER A 169 20.15 18.28 -20.00
C SER A 169 19.85 18.97 -18.66
N GLN A 170 18.84 18.54 -17.91
CA GLN A 170 18.44 19.09 -16.62
C GLN A 170 19.03 18.32 -15.42
N LEU A 171 19.68 17.17 -15.65
CA LEU A 171 20.35 16.42 -14.58
C LEU A 171 21.67 17.10 -14.17
N PRO A 172 22.06 17.05 -12.88
CA PRO A 172 23.41 17.38 -12.45
C PRO A 172 24.43 16.61 -13.28
N SER A 173 25.59 17.22 -13.54
CA SER A 173 26.61 16.66 -14.46
C SER A 173 27.03 15.22 -14.15
N GLY A 174 26.93 14.78 -12.89
CA GLY A 174 27.26 13.41 -12.46
C GLY A 174 26.23 12.32 -12.78
N PHE A 175 25.06 12.67 -13.34
CA PHE A 175 24.00 11.70 -13.70
C PHE A 175 23.68 11.69 -15.20
N ARG A 176 24.52 12.34 -16.02
CA ARG A 176 24.42 12.27 -17.48
C ARG A 176 25.27 11.07 -17.96
N PRO A 177 24.77 10.23 -18.89
CA PRO A 177 25.57 9.17 -19.50
C PRO A 177 26.73 9.72 -20.33
#